data_AF-A0A9X6SHN3-F1
#
_entry.id   AF-A0A9X6SHN3-F1
#
_cell.length_a   1.000
_cell.length_b   1.000
_cell.length_c   1.000
_cell.angle_alpha   90.00
_cell.angle_beta   90.00
_cell.angle_gamma   90.00
#
_symmetry.space_group_name_H-M   'P 1'
#
loop_
_entity.id
_entity.type
_entity.pdbx_description
1 polymer ?
#
loop_
_entity_poly.entity_id
_entity_poly.type
_entity_poly.pdbx_seq_one_letter_code
_entity_poly.pdbx_strand_id
1 'polypeptide(L)'
;MNELYFNTELAKETSLTTALLAEYIRDICELEGKRKVVITGEEFEETIGIKPLATERALRKVRDAGLFTYSSHLRKDEFCFKMGKKTPEADNNLLKFPLKCQFSPKRMLILTILHEHGGWMNSVEVGDASEGIFTKDSANAALNSMFRKGELLKRDATKMKKGSGISGKRIEFKIAEVTA
;
A
#
# COMPACT_ATOMS: atom_id res chain seq x y z
N MET A 1 12.90 -15.76 7.39
CA MET A 1 12.20 -15.07 6.29
C MET A 1 11.14 -14.22 6.97
N ASN A 2 11.17 -12.88 6.84
CA ASN A 2 10.19 -12.03 7.51
C ASN A 2 8.91 -12.04 6.67
N GLU A 3 7.89 -12.74 7.16
CA GLU A 3 6.56 -12.71 6.59
C GLU A 3 5.83 -11.51 7.19
N LEU A 4 5.39 -10.59 6.34
CA LEU A 4 4.58 -9.45 6.76
C LEU A 4 3.15 -9.63 6.27
N TYR A 5 2.25 -9.13 7.08
CA TYR A 5 0.89 -9.57 7.17
C TYR A 5 -0.03 -8.42 6.72
N PHE A 6 -0.80 -8.65 5.65
CA PHE A 6 -1.80 -7.68 5.17
C PHE A 6 -3.24 -8.22 5.24
N ASN A 7 -4.11 -7.56 6.02
CA ASN A 7 -5.49 -7.99 6.23
C ASN A 7 -6.43 -7.48 5.12
N THR A 8 -6.83 -8.40 4.24
CA THR A 8 -7.65 -8.11 3.07
C THR A 8 -9.11 -7.79 3.41
N GLU A 9 -9.67 -8.40 4.45
CA GLU A 9 -11.05 -8.11 4.87
C GLU A 9 -11.13 -6.72 5.51
N LEU A 10 -10.17 -6.38 6.37
CA LEU A 10 -10.08 -5.02 6.93
C LEU A 10 -9.83 -3.97 5.84
N ALA A 11 -9.03 -4.30 4.83
CA ALA A 11 -8.80 -3.44 3.67
C ALA A 11 -10.09 -3.15 2.88
N LYS A 12 -10.96 -4.14 2.69
CA LYS A 12 -12.25 -3.93 2.02
C LYS A 12 -13.20 -3.09 2.88
N GLU A 13 -13.28 -3.38 4.18
CA GLU A 13 -14.19 -2.69 5.11
C GLU A 13 -13.79 -1.24 5.38
N THR A 14 -12.49 -0.97 5.55
CA THR A 14 -11.99 0.35 5.97
C THR A 14 -11.39 1.17 4.84
N SER A 15 -11.49 0.66 3.60
CA SER A 15 -10.71 1.13 2.45
C SER A 15 -9.23 0.73 2.53
N LEU A 16 -8.70 0.27 1.41
CA LEU A 16 -7.41 -0.45 1.31
C LEU A 16 -6.23 0.42 1.81
N THR A 17 -6.33 1.72 1.57
CA THR A 17 -5.40 2.75 2.05
C THR A 17 -5.36 2.88 3.56
N THR A 18 -6.53 2.85 4.20
CA THR A 18 -6.68 2.99 5.65
C THR A 18 -6.05 1.80 6.37
N ALA A 19 -6.27 0.58 5.85
CA ALA A 19 -5.69 -0.64 6.42
C ALA A 19 -4.16 -0.67 6.33
N LEU A 20 -3.56 -0.25 5.21
CA LEU A 20 -2.10 -0.18 5.08
C LEU A 20 -1.45 0.83 6.02
N LEU A 21 -2.10 1.97 6.19
CA LEU A 21 -1.64 2.96 7.17
C LEU A 21 -1.68 2.38 8.58
N ALA A 22 -2.73 1.61 8.90
CA ALA A 22 -2.84 0.96 10.19
C ALA A 22 -1.75 -0.07 10.44
N GLU A 23 -1.49 -0.95 9.46
CA GLU A 23 -0.43 -1.96 9.58
C GLU A 23 0.95 -1.31 9.66
N TYR A 24 1.23 -0.29 8.85
CA TYR A 24 2.49 0.45 8.94
C TYR A 24 2.73 1.06 10.32
N ILE A 25 1.70 1.72 10.91
CA ILE A 25 1.81 2.32 12.24
C ILE A 25 2.00 1.23 13.31
N ARG A 26 1.30 0.09 13.17
CA ARG A 26 1.42 -1.07 14.07
C ARG A 26 2.84 -1.63 14.03
N ASP A 27 3.37 -1.90 12.83
CA ASP A 27 4.71 -2.45 12.62
C ASP A 27 5.78 -1.54 13.22
N ILE A 28 5.68 -0.21 13.04
CA ILE A 28 6.63 0.72 13.68
C ILE A 28 6.51 0.66 15.20
N CYS A 29 5.29 0.62 15.75
CA CYS A 29 5.09 0.49 17.20
C CYS A 29 5.72 -0.79 17.75
N GLU A 30 5.55 -1.91 17.05
CA GLU A 30 6.09 -3.22 17.43
C GLU A 30 7.62 -3.26 17.29
N LEU A 31 8.16 -2.79 16.16
CA LEU A 31 9.61 -2.69 15.92
C LEU A 31 10.31 -1.81 16.95
N GLU A 32 9.70 -0.69 17.34
CA GLU A 32 10.26 0.19 18.37
C GLU A 32 9.99 -0.30 19.80
N GLY A 33 9.14 -1.33 19.98
CA GLY A 33 8.68 -1.77 21.30
C GLY A 33 7.90 -0.70 22.06
N LYS A 34 7.33 0.29 21.35
CA LYS A 34 6.67 1.45 21.94
C LYS A 34 5.20 1.48 21.57
N ARG A 35 4.34 1.77 22.54
CA ARG A 35 2.91 2.05 22.29
C ARG A 35 2.65 3.43 21.68
N LYS A 36 3.69 4.26 21.58
CA LYS A 36 3.64 5.63 21.09
C LYS A 36 4.79 5.87 20.13
N VAL A 37 4.47 6.29 18.90
CA VAL A 37 5.46 6.56 17.85
C VAL A 37 5.16 7.92 17.23
N VAL A 38 6.22 8.60 16.77
CA VAL A 38 6.10 9.84 16.01
C VAL A 38 6.55 9.53 14.60
N ILE A 39 5.70 9.82 13.62
CA ILE A 39 6.01 9.65 12.20
C ILE A 39 5.82 11.01 11.56
N THR A 40 6.81 11.48 10.83
CA THR A 40 6.76 12.74 10.08
C THR A 40 6.00 12.59 8.76
N GLY A 41 5.49 13.69 8.22
CA GLY A 41 4.89 13.70 6.89
C GLY A 41 5.86 13.25 5.79
N GLU A 42 7.15 13.58 5.93
CA GLU A 42 8.21 13.10 5.03
C GLU A 42 8.35 11.58 5.08
N GLU A 43 8.35 10.97 6.28
CA GLU A 43 8.38 9.51 6.44
C GLU A 43 7.14 8.83 5.83
N PHE A 44 5.96 9.48 5.92
CA PHE A 44 4.74 9.01 5.24
C PHE A 44 4.85 9.10 3.71
N GLU A 45 5.42 10.17 3.17
CA GLU A 45 5.61 10.35 1.74
C GLU A 45 6.65 9.35 1.18
N GLU A 46 7.77 9.20 1.88
CA GLU A 46 8.81 8.24 1.52
C GLU A 46 8.25 6.80 1.53
N THR A 47 7.60 6.42 2.63
CA THR A 47 7.22 5.02 2.87
C THR A 47 5.90 4.63 2.19
N ILE A 48 4.90 5.50 2.23
CA ILE A 48 3.53 5.24 1.75
C ILE A 48 3.15 6.11 0.54
N GLY A 49 3.86 7.22 0.28
CA GLY A 49 3.65 8.03 -0.94
C GLY A 49 2.52 9.01 -0.82
N ILE A 50 2.01 9.15 0.41
CA ILE A 50 0.98 10.10 0.74
C ILE A 50 1.68 11.39 1.14
N LYS A 51 1.38 12.46 0.40
CA LYS A 51 1.88 13.78 0.76
C LYS A 51 1.39 14.17 2.15
N PRO A 52 2.18 14.90 2.96
CA PRO A 52 1.81 15.31 4.31
C PRO A 52 0.39 15.88 4.47
N LEU A 53 -0.03 16.74 3.53
CA LEU A 53 -1.37 17.35 3.50
C LEU A 53 -2.51 16.35 3.28
N ALA A 54 -2.25 15.27 2.55
CA ALA A 54 -3.21 14.18 2.31
C ALA A 54 -3.19 13.14 3.45
N THR A 55 -2.06 13.05 4.17
CA THR A 55 -1.85 12.13 5.30
C THR A 55 -2.90 12.34 6.38
N GLU A 56 -3.16 13.59 6.80
CA GLU A 56 -4.15 13.85 7.87
C GLU A 56 -5.55 13.34 7.51
N ARG A 57 -5.98 13.49 6.25
CA ARG A 57 -7.29 13.01 5.78
C ARG A 57 -7.35 11.48 5.81
N ALA A 58 -6.28 10.82 5.38
CA ALA A 58 -6.20 9.37 5.42
C ALA A 58 -6.19 8.87 6.87
N LEU A 59 -5.41 9.49 7.76
CA LEU A 59 -5.32 9.16 9.18
C LEU A 59 -6.63 9.37 9.94
N ARG A 60 -7.47 10.36 9.56
CA ARG A 60 -8.82 10.50 10.14
C ARG A 60 -9.67 9.26 9.91
N LYS A 61 -9.63 8.68 8.71
CA LYS A 61 -10.38 7.44 8.42
C LYS A 61 -9.92 6.30 9.32
N VAL A 62 -8.60 6.20 9.55
CA VAL A 62 -8.06 5.13 10.40
C VAL A 62 -8.38 5.36 11.89
N ARG A 63 -8.40 6.61 12.34
CA ARG A 63 -8.89 7.00 13.68
C ARG A 63 -10.36 6.62 13.86
N ASP A 64 -11.19 6.94 12.88
CA ASP A 64 -12.64 6.72 12.95
C ASP A 64 -13.00 5.23 12.93
N ALA A 65 -12.12 4.38 12.38
CA ALA A 65 -12.19 2.92 12.49
C ALA A 65 -11.80 2.37 13.88
N GLY A 66 -11.36 3.22 14.82
CA GLY A 66 -11.04 2.84 16.21
C GLY A 66 -9.71 2.09 16.37
N LEU A 67 -8.89 2.01 15.32
CA LEU A 67 -7.66 1.21 15.29
C LEU A 67 -6.53 1.87 16.12
N PHE A 68 -6.49 3.20 16.17
CA PHE A 68 -5.55 3.98 16.98
C PHE A 68 -6.07 5.39 17.26
N THR A 69 -5.45 6.04 18.23
CA THR A 69 -5.63 7.48 18.46
C THR A 69 -4.38 8.22 18.00
N TYR A 70 -4.52 9.40 17.41
CA TYR A 70 -3.37 10.23 17.03
C TYR A 70 -3.61 11.71 17.32
N SER A 71 -2.51 12.43 17.54
CA SER A 71 -2.48 13.90 17.57
C SER A 71 -1.47 14.39 16.53
N SER A 72 -1.87 15.33 15.68
CA SER A 72 -0.98 15.97 14.71
C SER A 72 -0.43 17.29 15.24
N HIS A 73 0.87 17.50 15.09
CA HIS A 73 1.52 18.79 15.27
C HIS A 73 1.78 19.42 13.90
N LEU A 74 0.75 20.07 13.33
CA LEU A 74 0.76 20.65 11.98
C LEU A 74 1.95 21.59 11.69
N ARG A 75 2.49 22.28 12.71
CA ARG A 75 3.65 23.18 12.56
C ARG A 75 4.99 22.45 12.41
N LYS A 76 5.06 21.18 12.79
CA LYS A 76 6.27 20.34 12.74
C LYS A 76 6.19 19.21 11.72
N ASP A 77 5.05 19.09 11.05
CA ASP A 77 4.73 17.95 10.18
C ASP A 77 4.90 16.59 10.87
N GLU A 78 4.57 16.54 12.17
CA GLU A 78 4.71 15.36 13.01
C GLU A 78 3.33 14.78 13.37
N PHE A 79 3.20 13.47 13.23
CA PHE A 79 2.01 12.72 13.61
C PHE A 79 2.37 11.78 14.76
N CYS A 80 1.78 12.01 15.93
CA CYS A 80 2.01 11.21 17.11
C CYS A 80 0.89 10.19 17.29
N PHE A 81 1.24 8.90 17.16
CA PHE A 81 0.30 7.79 17.27
C PHE A 81 0.35 7.14 18.63
N LYS A 82 -0.81 6.64 19.08
CA LYS A 82 -0.95 5.78 20.25
C LYS A 82 -1.86 4.61 19.92
N MET A 83 -1.31 3.39 20.02
CA MET A 83 -2.06 2.15 19.82
C MET A 83 -3.21 2.02 20.83
N GLY A 84 -4.39 1.62 20.34
CA GLY A 84 -5.54 1.25 21.17
C GLY A 84 -5.28 -0.03 21.96
N LYS A 85 -6.05 -0.30 23.03
CA LYS A 85 -5.90 -1.50 23.88
C LYS A 85 -6.34 -2.82 23.21
N LYS A 86 -7.14 -2.74 22.14
CA LYS A 86 -7.64 -3.87 21.35
C LYS A 86 -7.52 -3.48 19.88
N THR A 87 -6.32 -3.58 19.32
CA THR A 87 -6.17 -3.66 17.87
C THR A 87 -6.72 -5.03 17.43
N PRO A 88 -7.57 -5.13 16.40
CA PRO A 88 -7.97 -6.43 15.88
C PRO A 88 -6.71 -7.23 15.51
N GLU A 89 -6.64 -8.47 16.00
CA GLU A 89 -5.62 -9.43 15.58
C GLU A 89 -5.81 -9.66 14.09
N ALA A 90 -4.87 -9.15 13.29
CA ALA A 90 -4.92 -9.23 11.84
C ALA A 90 -4.65 -10.67 11.34
N ASP A 91 -4.17 -11.55 12.23
CA ASP A 91 -3.47 -12.80 11.90
C ASP A 91 -4.28 -13.86 11.14
N ASN A 92 -5.60 -13.79 11.12
CA ASN A 92 -6.41 -14.91 10.61
C ASN A 92 -6.83 -14.81 9.13
N ASN A 93 -6.62 -13.67 8.43
CA ASN A 93 -7.11 -13.45 7.04
C ASN A 93 -6.07 -12.82 6.09
N LEU A 94 -4.78 -13.12 6.30
CA LEU A 94 -3.68 -12.38 5.69
C LEU A 94 -3.20 -12.98 4.38
N LEU A 95 -2.98 -12.12 3.37
CA LEU A 95 -2.19 -12.52 2.20
C LEU A 95 -0.70 -12.47 2.56
N LYS A 96 -0.04 -13.63 2.44
CA LYS A 96 1.40 -13.75 2.64
C LYS A 96 2.11 -13.61 1.31
N PHE A 97 3.07 -12.69 1.26
CA PHE A 97 3.98 -12.58 0.13
C PHE A 97 5.39 -12.96 0.59
N PRO A 98 6.06 -13.94 -0.04
CA PRO A 98 7.45 -14.24 0.27
C PRO A 98 8.31 -13.05 -0.14
N LEU A 99 8.90 -12.35 0.83
CA LEU A 99 9.72 -11.17 0.60
C LEU A 99 11.21 -11.54 0.60
N LYS A 100 11.93 -11.25 -0.49
CA LYS A 100 13.40 -11.25 -0.51
C LYS A 100 14.00 -9.89 -0.09
N CYS A 101 13.16 -8.87 0.05
CA CYS A 101 13.53 -7.48 0.26
C CYS A 101 12.78 -6.89 1.46
N GLN A 102 13.26 -5.73 1.96
CA GLN A 102 12.64 -4.99 3.06
C GLN A 102 11.15 -4.73 2.79
N PHE A 103 10.40 -4.65 3.88
CA PHE A 103 8.99 -4.28 3.85
C PHE A 103 8.76 -2.94 3.17
N SER A 104 7.66 -2.83 2.45
CA SER A 104 7.19 -1.57 1.91
C SER A 104 5.66 -1.62 1.83
N PRO A 105 4.93 -0.73 2.53
CA PRO A 105 3.46 -0.67 2.45
C PRO A 105 2.97 -0.45 1.00
N LYS A 106 3.66 0.39 0.22
CA LYS A 106 3.42 0.59 -1.23
C LYS A 106 3.47 -0.71 -2.02
N ARG A 107 4.47 -1.54 -1.72
CA ARG A 107 4.68 -2.82 -2.40
C ARG A 107 3.58 -3.80 -2.01
N MET A 108 3.26 -3.90 -0.71
CA MET A 108 2.17 -4.75 -0.23
C MET A 108 0.82 -4.33 -0.80
N LEU A 109 0.55 -3.03 -0.91
CA LEU A 109 -0.62 -2.49 -1.59
C LEU A 109 -0.75 -3.00 -3.02
N ILE A 110 0.31 -2.84 -3.81
CA ILE A 110 0.33 -3.26 -5.21
C ILE A 110 0.13 -4.77 -5.32
N LEU A 111 0.80 -5.56 -4.47
CA LEU A 111 0.64 -7.01 -4.45
C LEU A 111 -0.79 -7.41 -4.10
N THR A 112 -1.41 -6.79 -3.10
CA THR A 112 -2.81 -7.04 -2.76
C THR A 112 -3.76 -6.67 -3.92
N ILE A 113 -3.63 -5.47 -4.49
CA ILE A 113 -4.46 -5.02 -5.62
C ILE A 113 -4.38 -6.03 -6.76
N LEU A 114 -3.15 -6.40 -7.17
CA LEU A 114 -2.94 -7.32 -8.29
C LEU A 114 -3.45 -8.74 -7.99
N HIS A 115 -3.33 -9.18 -6.74
CA HIS A 115 -3.83 -10.49 -6.31
C HIS A 115 -5.35 -10.55 -6.35
N GLU A 116 -6.04 -9.58 -5.75
CA GLU A 116 -7.50 -9.54 -5.69
C GLU A 116 -8.16 -9.39 -7.07
N HIS A 117 -7.54 -8.64 -7.98
CA HIS A 117 -8.04 -8.48 -9.34
C HIS A 117 -7.72 -9.67 -10.25
N GLY A 118 -6.87 -10.61 -9.81
CA GLY A 118 -6.57 -11.86 -10.50
C GLY A 118 -5.95 -11.72 -11.91
N GLY A 119 -5.52 -10.52 -12.29
CA GLY A 119 -5.31 -10.15 -13.69
C GLY A 119 -4.13 -9.22 -13.94
N TRP A 120 -3.95 -8.89 -15.22
CA TRP A 120 -2.98 -7.92 -15.68
C TRP A 120 -3.55 -6.52 -15.52
N MET A 121 -2.89 -5.66 -14.74
CA MET A 121 -3.33 -4.27 -14.53
C MET A 121 -2.29 -3.27 -15.01
N ASN A 122 -2.75 -2.14 -15.53
CA ASN A 122 -1.89 -1.01 -15.85
C ASN A 122 -1.81 -0.02 -14.66
N SER A 123 -0.91 0.97 -14.76
CA SER A 123 -0.68 1.93 -13.67
C SER A 123 -1.86 2.84 -13.36
N VAL A 124 -2.76 3.10 -14.30
CA VAL A 124 -4.01 3.85 -14.05
C VAL A 124 -4.94 3.01 -13.18
N GLU A 125 -5.16 1.76 -13.57
CA GLU A 125 -6.06 0.84 -12.84
C GLU A 125 -5.55 0.58 -11.41
N VAL A 126 -4.24 0.44 -11.24
CA VAL A 126 -3.62 0.34 -9.89
C VAL A 126 -3.77 1.64 -9.11
N GLY A 127 -3.62 2.80 -9.77
CA GLY A 127 -3.84 4.10 -9.15
C GLY A 127 -5.27 4.26 -8.63
N ASP A 128 -6.25 3.93 -9.47
CA ASP A 128 -7.68 3.99 -9.12
C ASP A 128 -8.03 3.03 -7.99
N ALA A 129 -7.57 1.78 -8.07
CA ALA A 129 -7.78 0.76 -7.03
C ALA A 129 -7.06 1.07 -5.70
N SER A 130 -6.03 1.92 -5.73
CA SER A 130 -5.32 2.36 -4.53
C SER A 130 -6.04 3.45 -3.74
N GLU A 131 -7.21 3.88 -4.19
CA GLU A 131 -8.02 4.93 -3.55
C GLU A 131 -7.23 6.22 -3.23
N GLY A 132 -6.33 6.61 -4.15
CA GLY A 132 -5.59 7.86 -4.07
C GLY A 132 -4.25 7.80 -3.34
N ILE A 133 -3.76 6.62 -2.92
CA ILE A 133 -2.35 6.47 -2.51
C ILE A 133 -1.43 6.66 -3.72
N PHE A 134 -1.76 6.00 -4.82
CA PHE A 134 -1.00 6.14 -6.05
C PHE A 134 -1.73 7.02 -7.04
N THR A 135 -1.03 8.06 -7.51
CA THR A 135 -1.28 8.62 -8.83
C THR A 135 -0.85 7.61 -9.91
N LYS A 136 -1.34 7.78 -11.15
CA LYS A 136 -0.86 7.02 -12.30
C LYS A 136 0.68 6.97 -12.38
N ASP A 137 1.35 8.09 -12.15
CA ASP A 137 2.80 8.21 -12.30
C ASP A 137 3.56 7.51 -11.17
N SER A 138 3.08 7.63 -9.93
CA SER A 138 3.66 6.93 -8.78
C SER A 138 3.39 5.43 -8.82
N ALA A 139 2.19 4.99 -9.25
CA ALA A 139 1.90 3.59 -9.54
C ALA A 139 2.85 3.07 -10.63
N ASN A 140 3.03 3.82 -11.73
CA ASN A 140 3.93 3.41 -12.81
C ASN A 140 5.38 3.28 -12.31
N ALA A 141 5.88 4.23 -11.52
CA ALA A 141 7.22 4.15 -10.94
C ALA A 141 7.37 2.92 -10.04
N ALA A 142 6.40 2.66 -9.16
CA ALA A 142 6.42 1.53 -8.24
C ALA A 142 6.35 0.17 -8.96
N LEU A 143 5.43 0.02 -9.91
CA LEU A 143 5.27 -1.19 -10.73
C LEU A 143 6.55 -1.50 -11.52
N ASN A 144 7.18 -0.49 -12.13
CA ASN A 144 8.45 -0.69 -12.83
C ASN A 144 9.59 -1.04 -11.88
N SER A 145 9.63 -0.46 -10.68
CA SER A 145 10.62 -0.81 -9.66
C SER A 145 10.48 -2.27 -9.23
N MET A 146 9.26 -2.72 -8.92
CA MET A 146 8.96 -4.10 -8.56
C MET A 146 9.23 -5.09 -9.70
N PHE A 147 8.92 -4.71 -10.95
CA PHE A 147 9.31 -5.50 -12.14
C PHE A 147 10.84 -5.68 -12.23
N ARG A 148 11.63 -4.61 -12.05
CA ARG A 148 13.11 -4.71 -12.08
C ARG A 148 13.66 -5.60 -10.96
N LYS A 149 12.95 -5.71 -9.84
CA LYS A 149 13.28 -6.59 -8.71
C LYS A 149 12.80 -8.04 -8.92
N GLY A 150 12.16 -8.35 -10.05
CA GLY A 150 11.68 -9.69 -10.39
C GLY A 150 10.38 -10.11 -9.69
N GLU A 151 9.68 -9.16 -9.07
CA GLU A 151 8.45 -9.46 -8.32
C GLU A 151 7.20 -9.50 -9.20
N LEU A 152 7.25 -8.80 -10.33
CA LEU A 152 6.15 -8.68 -11.28
C LEU A 152 6.60 -9.12 -12.67
N LEU A 153 5.66 -9.60 -13.46
CA LEU A 153 5.75 -9.71 -14.90
C LEU A 153 5.26 -8.41 -15.54
N LYS A 154 5.80 -8.06 -16.71
CA LYS A 154 5.44 -6.85 -17.46
C LYS A 154 5.18 -7.20 -18.91
N ARG A 155 4.07 -6.73 -19.48
CA ARG A 155 3.74 -6.91 -20.89
C ARG A 155 3.25 -5.64 -21.56
N ASP A 156 3.39 -5.59 -22.88
CA ASP A 156 2.79 -4.58 -23.73
C ASP A 156 1.47 -5.13 -24.31
N ALA A 157 0.35 -4.65 -23.77
CA ALA A 157 -1.00 -5.04 -24.17
C ALA A 157 -1.54 -4.22 -25.35
N THR A 158 -0.79 -3.22 -25.83
CA THR A 158 -1.19 -2.39 -26.99
C THR A 158 -1.39 -3.23 -28.26
N LYS A 159 -0.64 -4.34 -28.38
CA LYS A 159 -0.71 -5.23 -29.53
C LYS A 159 -1.96 -6.12 -29.57
N MET A 160 -2.82 -6.10 -28.54
CA MET A 160 -3.99 -6.99 -28.44
C MET A 160 -5.32 -6.36 -28.91
N LYS A 161 -5.39 -5.04 -29.16
CA LYS A 161 -6.59 -4.39 -29.71
C LYS A 161 -6.35 -3.85 -31.12
N LYS A 162 -6.56 -4.68 -32.14
CA LYS A 162 -6.81 -4.18 -33.50
C LYS A 162 -8.19 -3.53 -33.52
N GLY A 163 -8.27 -2.20 -33.59
CA GLY A 163 -9.49 -1.51 -34.03
C GLY A 163 -10.01 -0.33 -33.20
N SER A 164 -9.47 -0.03 -32.03
CA SER A 164 -9.86 1.19 -31.28
C SER A 164 -8.72 2.19 -31.33
N GLY A 165 -8.92 3.34 -31.98
CA GLY A 165 -7.93 4.41 -32.21
C GLY A 165 -7.39 5.11 -30.96
N ILE A 166 -6.99 4.35 -29.94
CA ILE A 166 -6.29 4.83 -28.75
C ILE A 166 -4.80 4.67 -29.04
N SER A 167 -4.17 5.76 -29.47
CA SER A 167 -2.72 5.85 -29.66
C SER A 167 -2.04 6.02 -28.29
N GLY A 168 -1.83 4.90 -27.59
CA GLY A 168 -1.06 4.90 -26.34
C GLY A 168 -0.56 3.52 -25.99
N LYS A 169 0.72 3.41 -25.61
CA LYS A 169 1.32 2.15 -25.17
C LYS A 169 0.68 1.72 -23.84
N ARG A 170 -0.13 0.66 -23.85
CA ARG A 170 -0.73 0.06 -22.65
C ARG A 170 0.20 -1.00 -22.08
N ILE A 171 0.90 -0.63 -21.01
CA ILE A 171 1.75 -1.53 -20.25
C ILE A 171 0.96 -2.10 -19.09
N GLU A 172 0.97 -3.42 -18.93
CA GLU A 172 0.31 -4.10 -17.82
C GLU A 172 1.31 -4.93 -17.02
N PHE A 173 0.97 -5.15 -15.76
CA PHE A 173 1.76 -5.90 -14.79
C PHE A 173 0.91 -6.99 -14.13
N LYS A 174 1.55 -8.09 -13.76
CA LYS A 174 0.96 -9.19 -12.98
C LYS A 174 2.00 -9.68 -11.98
N ILE A 175 1.58 -10.23 -10.84
CA ILE A 175 2.49 -10.89 -9.89
C ILE A 175 3.24 -12.02 -10.61
N ALA A 176 4.57 -12.06 -10.44
CA ALA A 176 5.36 -13.19 -10.93
C ALA A 176 5.06 -14.42 -10.08
N GLU A 177 4.83 -15.57 -10.73
CA GLU A 177 4.64 -16.82 -10.01
C GLU A 177 5.92 -17.11 -9.21
N VAL A 178 5.77 -17.19 -7.88
CA VAL A 178 6.87 -17.56 -7.00
C VAL A 178 7.12 -19.04 -7.25
N THR A 179 8.14 -19.36 -8.03
CA THR A 179 8.70 -20.71 -8.05
C THR A 179 9.32 -20.94 -6.68
N ALA A 180 8.67 -21.82 -5.91
CA ALA A 180 9.13 -22.28 -4.61
C ALA A 180 10.48 -22.99 -4.71
#